data_AF-A0A9X3SUL7-F1
#
_entry.id   AF-A0A9X3SUL7-F1
#
_cell.length_a   1.000
_cell.length_b   1.000
_cell.length_c   1.000
_cell.angle_alpha   90.00
_cell.angle_beta   90.00
_cell.angle_gamma   90.00
#
_symmetry.space_group_name_H-M   'P 1'
#
loop_
_entity.id
_entity.type
_entity.pdbx_description
1 polymer ?
#
loop_
_entity_poly.entity_id
_entity_poly.type
_entity_poly.pdbx_seq_one_letter_code
_entity_poly.pdbx_strand_id
1 'polypeptide(L)'
;MTSFKCYHRSMKQLLLRVDDDLHARLTERAKREHRSVNAIANEILSVIGESDGRSATEKVKARAAALGMLASPLKVAKEAPPVKDVEALRSRVLDSMRGIGPVVDEMFDEDRDRLL
;
A
#
# COMPACT_ATOMS: atom_id res chain seq x y z
N MET A 1 -37.27 -5.21 17.65
CA MET A 1 -36.11 -4.30 17.76
C MET A 1 -35.16 -4.58 16.61
N THR A 2 -35.27 -3.81 15.53
CA THR A 2 -34.41 -3.94 14.34
C THR A 2 -33.04 -3.32 14.63
N SER A 3 -32.01 -4.15 14.51
CA SER A 3 -30.61 -3.79 14.72
C SER A 3 -30.14 -2.82 13.62
N PHE A 4 -29.84 -1.58 13.99
CA PHE A 4 -29.17 -0.62 13.11
C PHE A 4 -27.69 -1.00 13.01
N LYS A 5 -27.35 -1.74 11.96
CA LYS A 5 -25.96 -2.05 11.61
C LYS A 5 -25.28 -0.74 11.20
N CYS A 6 -24.43 -0.19 12.07
CA CYS A 6 -23.69 1.05 11.84
C CYS A 6 -22.69 0.88 10.66
N TYR A 7 -23.03 1.43 9.49
CA TYR A 7 -22.17 1.44 8.29
C TYR A 7 -20.99 2.45 8.35
N HIS A 8 -20.89 3.21 9.43
CA HIS A 8 -20.03 4.40 9.52
C HIS A 8 -18.52 4.12 9.64
N ARG A 9 -18.10 2.87 9.95
CA ARG A 9 -16.67 2.57 10.16
C ARG A 9 -15.88 2.33 8.86
N SER A 10 -16.53 2.05 7.73
CA SER A 10 -15.86 1.74 6.45
C SER A 10 -16.15 2.71 5.31
N MET A 11 -17.16 3.58 5.43
CA MET A 11 -17.49 4.56 4.37
C MET A 11 -16.98 5.96 4.74
N LYS A 12 -16.40 6.65 3.75
CA LYS A 12 -16.01 8.06 3.86
C LYS A 12 -17.09 8.91 3.21
N GLN A 13 -17.42 10.05 3.82
CA GLN A 13 -18.39 11.00 3.28
C GLN A 13 -17.66 12.10 2.51
N LEU A 14 -18.15 12.40 1.31
CA LEU A 14 -17.70 13.52 0.47
C LEU A 14 -18.89 14.48 0.29
N LEU A 15 -18.70 15.74 0.66
CA LEU A 15 -19.65 16.81 0.36
C LEU A 15 -19.10 17.60 -0.83
N LEU A 16 -19.83 17.58 -1.94
CA LEU A 16 -19.45 18.26 -3.17
C LEU A 16 -20.49 19.33 -3.53
N ARG A 17 -20.02 20.53 -3.88
CA ARG A 17 -20.86 21.55 -4.52
C ARG A 17 -20.81 21.35 -6.02
N VAL A 18 -21.97 21.29 -6.66
CA VAL A 18 -22.12 21.10 -8.10
C VAL A 18 -23.11 22.12 -8.63
N ASP A 19 -23.01 22.45 -9.92
CA ASP A 19 -24.01 23.28 -10.59
C ASP A 19 -25.37 22.59 -10.63
N ASP A 20 -26.44 23.38 -10.58
CA ASP A 20 -27.83 22.89 -10.56
C ASP A 20 -28.14 22.00 -11.77
N ASP A 21 -27.61 22.35 -12.94
CA ASP A 21 -27.76 21.56 -14.16
C ASP A 21 -27.16 20.15 -14.04
N LEU A 22 -26.00 20.03 -13.37
CA LEU A 22 -25.36 18.75 -13.14
C LEU A 22 -26.18 17.92 -12.15
N HIS A 23 -26.67 18.54 -11.08
CA HIS A 23 -27.55 17.89 -10.10
C HIS A 23 -28.85 17.38 -10.75
N ALA A 24 -29.46 18.18 -11.62
CA ALA A 24 -30.67 17.80 -12.36
C ALA A 24 -30.43 16.59 -13.25
N ARG A 25 -29.34 16.57 -14.03
CA ARG A 25 -28.99 15.41 -14.88
C ARG A 25 -28.75 14.14 -14.07
N LEU A 26 -28.04 14.24 -12.94
CA LEU A 26 -27.81 13.10 -12.05
C LEU A 26 -29.12 12.57 -11.45
N THR A 27 -30.02 13.47 -11.06
CA THR A 27 -31.33 13.11 -10.51
C THR A 27 -32.21 12.41 -11.55
N GLU A 28 -32.28 12.93 -12.77
CA GLU A 28 -33.05 12.30 -13.85
C GLU A 28 -32.50 10.94 -14.27
N ARG A 29 -31.17 10.77 -14.22
CA ARG A 29 -30.55 9.45 -14.40
C ARG A 29 -30.91 8.50 -13.27
N ALA A 30 -30.82 8.94 -12.02
CA ALA A 30 -31.15 8.14 -10.84
C ALA A 30 -32.62 7.68 -10.86
N LYS A 31 -33.55 8.55 -11.26
CA LYS A 31 -34.97 8.19 -11.45
C LYS A 31 -35.17 7.12 -12.51
N ARG A 32 -34.55 7.29 -13.70
CA ARG A 32 -34.63 6.31 -14.81
C ARG A 32 -34.08 4.94 -14.42
N GLU A 33 -33.03 4.91 -13.60
CA GLU A 33 -32.38 3.67 -13.16
C GLU A 33 -32.95 3.11 -11.85
N HIS A 34 -33.94 3.75 -11.23
CA HIS A 34 -34.47 3.40 -9.90
C HIS A 34 -33.39 3.27 -8.82
N ARG A 35 -32.36 4.11 -8.89
CA ARG A 35 -31.21 4.12 -7.98
C ARG A 35 -31.14 5.45 -7.24
N SER A 36 -30.40 5.49 -6.13
CA SER A 36 -30.12 6.76 -5.44
C SER A 36 -29.08 7.57 -6.22
N VAL A 37 -29.14 8.90 -6.09
CA VAL A 37 -28.15 9.80 -6.67
C VAL A 37 -26.73 9.46 -6.19
N ASN A 38 -26.57 9.10 -4.91
CA ASN A 38 -25.28 8.66 -4.36
C ASN A 38 -24.76 7.38 -5.02
N ALA A 39 -25.62 6.43 -5.38
CA ALA A 39 -25.20 5.21 -6.06
C ALA A 39 -24.67 5.50 -7.47
N ILE A 40 -25.36 6.36 -8.23
CA ILE A 40 -24.90 6.82 -9.56
C ILE A 40 -23.59 7.61 -9.42
N ALA A 41 -23.51 8.54 -8.46
CA ALA A 41 -22.33 9.36 -8.24
C ALA A 41 -21.10 8.51 -7.87
N ASN A 42 -21.26 7.53 -6.96
CA ASN A 42 -20.17 6.64 -6.59
C ASN A 42 -19.67 5.79 -7.76
N GLU A 43 -20.56 5.31 -8.63
CA GLU A 43 -20.18 4.55 -9.82
C GLU A 43 -19.39 5.40 -10.82
N ILE A 44 -19.82 6.65 -11.06
CA ILE A 44 -19.08 7.58 -11.93
C ILE A 44 -17.70 7.86 -11.35
N LEU A 45 -17.62 8.12 -10.04
CA LEU A 45 -16.36 8.39 -9.35
C LEU A 45 -15.43 7.18 -9.31
N SER A 46 -15.94 5.95 -9.23
CA SER A 46 -15.11 4.74 -9.20
C SER A 46 -14.41 4.50 -10.55
N VAL A 47 -15.11 4.73 -11.67
CA VAL A 47 -14.52 4.60 -13.01
C VAL A 47 -13.35 5.58 -13.21
N ILE A 48 -13.49 6.81 -12.69
CA ILE A 48 -12.42 7.81 -12.77
C ILE A 48 -11.25 7.43 -11.85
N GLY A 49 -11.53 6.94 -10.65
CA GLY A 49 -10.49 6.52 -9.69
C GLY A 49 -9.62 5.36 -10.18
N GLU A 50 -10.17 4.43 -10.96
CA GLU A 50 -9.42 3.34 -11.59
C GLU A 50 -8.48 3.82 -12.71
N SER A 51 -8.88 4.88 -13.44
CA SER A 51 -8.08 5.44 -14.53
C SER A 51 -6.82 6.17 -14.06
N ASP A 52 -6.77 6.60 -12.79
CA ASP A 52 -5.57 7.21 -12.18
C ASP A 52 -4.56 6.16 -11.66
N GLY A 53 -4.72 4.92 -12.16
CA GLY A 53 -4.28 3.59 -11.72
C GLY A 53 -2.79 3.32 -11.51
N ARG A 54 -2.06 4.28 -10.93
CA ARG A 54 -0.97 3.91 -10.03
C ARG A 54 -1.29 4.53 -8.68
N SER A 55 -1.60 3.69 -7.71
CA SER A 55 -1.59 4.08 -6.30
C SER A 55 -0.29 4.87 -6.01
N ALA A 56 -0.30 5.83 -5.09
CA ALA A 56 0.92 6.59 -4.76
C ALA A 56 2.12 5.65 -4.48
N THR A 57 1.84 4.51 -3.85
CA THR A 57 2.73 3.37 -3.65
C THR A 57 3.24 2.74 -4.94
N GLU A 58 2.42 2.52 -5.95
CA GLU A 58 2.86 2.02 -7.27
C GLU A 58 3.65 3.05 -8.06
N LYS A 59 3.33 4.34 -7.95
CA LYS A 59 4.14 5.42 -8.54
C LYS A 59 5.54 5.44 -7.90
N VAL A 60 5.61 5.34 -6.58
CA VAL A 60 6.87 5.27 -5.83
C VAL A 60 7.63 3.98 -6.17
N LYS A 61 6.95 2.83 -6.21
CA LYS A 61 7.57 1.53 -6.55
C LYS A 61 8.08 1.52 -7.99
N ALA A 62 7.33 2.05 -8.94
CA ALA A 62 7.76 2.17 -10.34
C ALA A 62 8.98 3.09 -10.47
N ARG A 63 9.00 4.21 -9.73
CA ARG A 63 10.16 5.11 -9.68
C ARG A 63 11.38 4.44 -9.04
N ALA A 64 11.20 3.74 -7.92
CA ALA A 64 12.26 2.96 -7.27
C ALA A 64 12.79 1.84 -8.18
N ALA A 65 11.91 1.19 -8.94
CA ALA A 65 12.30 0.17 -9.93
C ALA A 65 13.16 0.77 -11.04
N ALA A 66 12.73 1.91 -11.61
CA ALA A 66 13.46 2.60 -12.67
C ALA A 66 14.84 3.10 -12.21
N LEU A 67 14.97 3.46 -10.92
CA LEU A 67 16.23 3.87 -10.30
C LEU A 67 17.09 2.69 -9.82
N GLY A 68 16.67 1.44 -10.03
CA GLY A 68 17.38 0.25 -9.55
C GLY A 68 17.41 0.12 -8.02
N MET A 69 16.60 0.88 -7.30
CA MET A 69 16.56 0.91 -5.82
C MET A 69 15.72 -0.22 -5.22
N LEU A 70 15.00 -0.99 -6.04
CA LEU A 70 14.29 -2.17 -5.57
C LEU A 70 15.27 -3.32 -5.38
N ALA A 71 15.54 -3.66 -4.11
CA ALA A 71 16.16 -4.94 -3.79
C ALA A 71 15.25 -6.07 -4.30
N SER A 72 15.79 -6.95 -5.14
CA SER A 72 15.11 -8.21 -5.43
C SER A 72 15.10 -9.00 -4.13
N PRO A 73 13.93 -9.33 -3.53
CA PRO A 73 13.94 -10.21 -2.39
C PRO A 73 14.58 -11.51 -2.86
N LEU A 74 15.67 -11.94 -2.21
CA LEU A 74 16.17 -13.28 -2.41
C LEU A 74 14.96 -14.19 -2.22
N LYS A 75 14.63 -14.97 -3.27
CA LYS A 75 13.60 -16.00 -3.18
C LYS A 75 14.01 -16.90 -2.02
N VAL A 76 13.41 -16.70 -0.86
CA VAL A 76 13.58 -17.63 0.26
C VAL A 76 13.05 -18.94 -0.28
N ALA A 77 13.94 -19.90 -0.52
CA ALA A 77 13.56 -21.22 -0.96
C ALA A 77 12.48 -21.71 0.02
N LYS A 78 11.30 -22.00 -0.52
CA LYS A 78 10.07 -22.31 0.24
C LYS A 78 10.20 -23.56 1.13
N GLU A 79 11.36 -24.20 1.13
CA GLU A 79 11.67 -25.48 1.76
C GLU A 79 13.03 -25.43 2.46
N ALA A 80 13.27 -24.42 3.30
CA ALA A 80 14.31 -24.58 4.31
C ALA A 80 13.81 -25.68 5.27
N PRO A 81 14.55 -26.80 5.45
CA PRO A 81 14.15 -27.83 6.41
C PRO A 81 14.00 -27.20 7.80
N PRO A 82 13.02 -27.64 8.62
CA PRO A 82 12.84 -27.09 9.95
C PRO A 82 14.15 -27.23 10.73
N VAL A 83 14.66 -26.09 11.21
CA VAL A 83 15.88 -26.06 12.03
C VAL A 83 15.56 -26.79 13.33
N LYS A 84 16.15 -27.98 13.51
CA LYS A 84 15.89 -28.86 14.66
C LYS A 84 16.34 -28.25 15.99
N ASP A 85 17.33 -27.36 15.95
CA ASP A 85 17.88 -26.66 17.10
C ASP A 85 18.20 -25.20 16.74
N VAL A 86 17.22 -24.33 17.00
CA VAL A 86 17.29 -22.90 16.68
C VAL A 86 18.34 -22.21 17.56
N GLU A 87 18.55 -22.67 18.78
CA GLU A 87 19.44 -22.02 19.75
C GLU A 87 20.91 -22.32 19.41
N ALA A 88 21.22 -23.57 19.05
CA ALA A 88 22.56 -23.93 18.56
C ALA A 88 22.89 -23.22 17.24
N LEU A 89 21.91 -23.06 16.34
CA LEU A 89 22.09 -22.29 15.11
C LEU A 89 22.35 -20.81 15.42
N ARG A 90 21.53 -20.21 16.28
CA ARG A 90 21.66 -18.81 16.70
C ARG A 90 23.03 -18.55 17.34
N SER A 91 23.45 -19.39 18.28
CA SER A 91 24.75 -19.28 18.94
C SER A 91 25.91 -19.34 17.94
N ARG A 92 25.86 -20.30 16.99
CA ARG A 92 26.88 -20.43 15.94
C ARG A 92 26.94 -19.21 15.02
N VAL A 93 25.79 -18.64 14.65
CA VAL A 93 25.74 -17.43 13.82
C VAL A 93 26.30 -16.24 14.60
N LEU A 94 25.91 -16.06 15.86
CA LEU A 94 26.43 -14.98 16.70
C LEU A 94 27.94 -15.08 16.92
N ASP A 95 28.46 -16.29 17.13
CA ASP A 95 29.90 -16.52 17.24
C ASP A 95 30.62 -16.28 15.91
N SER A 96 30.05 -16.70 14.77
CA SER A 96 30.65 -16.45 13.46
C SER A 96 30.67 -14.97 13.06
N MET A 97 29.74 -14.18 13.60
CA MET A 97 29.62 -12.74 13.34
C MET A 97 30.31 -11.91 14.43
N ARG A 98 30.93 -12.55 15.43
CA ARG A 98 31.59 -11.86 16.54
C ARG A 98 32.78 -11.09 16.01
N GLY A 99 32.79 -9.77 16.23
CA GLY A 99 33.85 -8.87 15.76
C GLY A 99 33.65 -8.28 14.37
N ILE A 100 32.57 -8.65 13.65
CA ILE A 100 32.22 -8.01 12.37
C ILE A 100 31.61 -6.62 12.55
N GLY A 101 31.03 -6.33 13.72
CA GLY A 101 30.35 -5.06 14.02
C GLY A 101 31.16 -3.80 13.65
N PRO A 102 32.40 -3.63 14.17
CA PRO A 102 33.22 -2.45 13.86
C PRO A 102 33.52 -2.27 12.36
N VAL A 103 33.69 -3.37 11.62
CA VAL A 103 33.95 -3.34 10.17
C VAL A 103 32.69 -2.87 9.43
N VAL A 104 31.53 -3.35 9.85
CA VAL A 104 30.25 -2.96 9.26
C VAL A 104 29.90 -1.51 9.60
N ASP A 105 30.19 -1.06 10.82
CA ASP A 105 30.00 0.33 11.24
C ASP A 105 30.88 1.27 10.41
N GLU A 106 32.16 0.94 10.22
CA GLU A 106 33.09 1.71 9.37
C GLU A 106 32.57 1.82 7.93
N MET A 107 32.11 0.70 7.34
CA MET A 107 31.52 0.72 5.99
C MET A 107 30.26 1.60 5.90
N PHE A 108 29.40 1.60 6.91
CA PHE A 108 28.20 2.44 6.91
C PHE A 108 28.51 3.92 7.09
N ASP A 109 29.55 4.26 7.86
CA ASP A 109 30.00 5.63 8.01
C ASP A 109 30.63 6.16 6.71
N GLU A 110 31.42 5.34 6.00
CA GLU A 110 31.94 5.68 4.66
C GLU A 110 30.82 5.93 3.64
N ASP A 111 29.78 5.08 3.62
CA ASP A 111 28.63 5.24 2.72
C ASP A 111 27.78 6.48 3.08
N ARG A 112 27.65 6.80 4.37
CA ARG A 112 26.94 7.99 4.85
C ARG A 112 27.63 9.27 4.39
N ASP A 113 28.94 9.32 4.52
CA ASP A 113 29.74 10.50 4.15
C ASP A 113 29.76 10.73 2.63
N ARG A 114 29.56 9.67 1.82
CA ARG A 114 29.50 9.75 0.36
C ARG A 114 28.15 10.27 -0.17
N LEU A 115 27.10 10.24 0.65
CA LEU A 115 25.75 10.68 0.29
C LEU A 115 25.43 12.11 0.75
N LEU A 116 26.34 12.78 1.44
CA LEU A 116 26.30 14.19 1.85
C LEU A 116 27.11 15.07 0.89
#